data_AF-A0A519LAR2-F1
#
_entry.id   AF-A0A519LAR2-F1
#
_cell.length_a   1.000
_cell.length_b   1.000
_cell.length_c   1.000
_cell.angle_alpha   90.00
_cell.angle_beta   90.00
_cell.angle_gamma   90.00
#
_symmetry.space_group_name_H-M   'P 1'
#
loop_
_entity.id
_entity.type
_entity.pdbx_description
1 polymer ?
#
loop_
_entity_poly.entity_id
_entity_poly.type
_entity_poly.pdbx_seq_one_letter_code
_entity_poly.pdbx_strand_id
1 'polypeptide(L)'
;MITPQEIKSKTERKYISFLQLVVEQKPFEKLTIRGDKSYTKSSLIEFEKEIQQIISQSKEKKGFGYTLEFQTVKTKSLGIQDLPVSIYFDTERDFVRFLGKEKDVESFRTCVDTIIKTFPELKEWIIKNPLRVVTSHSQWDGILKVCQYFKQNPKPNLYIRELPITVHTKFIERNKGVIKDLLDILLSEHINKDSNEFEKRFHLKFSEPLIRFKILDKEISQKYFLGLDDLAIPVSQFETLNLPIK
;
A
#
# COMPACT_ATOMS: atom_id res chain seq x y z
N MET A 1 10.04 -17.93 27.64
CA MET A 1 11.04 -17.91 26.55
C MET A 1 10.40 -17.48 25.26
N ILE A 2 11.16 -16.83 24.36
CA ILE A 2 10.62 -16.48 23.04
C ILE A 2 10.04 -17.71 22.33
N THR A 3 8.82 -17.57 21.81
CA THR A 3 8.12 -18.64 21.11
C THR A 3 8.31 -18.56 19.59
N PRO A 4 8.11 -19.65 18.84
CA PRO A 4 8.13 -19.60 17.38
C PRO A 4 7.16 -18.57 16.78
N GLN A 5 6.00 -18.37 17.41
CA GLN A 5 5.00 -17.39 16.98
C GLN A 5 5.48 -15.95 17.20
N GLU A 6 6.16 -15.67 18.33
CA GLU A 6 6.78 -14.38 18.57
C GLU A 6 7.92 -14.09 17.59
N ILE A 7 8.73 -15.10 17.25
CA ILE A 7 9.77 -14.97 16.20
C ILE A 7 9.08 -14.56 14.90
N LYS A 8 8.03 -15.28 14.49
CA LYS A 8 7.28 -14.96 13.27
C LYS A 8 6.73 -13.53 13.27
N SER A 9 6.04 -13.12 14.32
CA SER A 9 5.50 -11.75 14.42
C SER A 9 6.59 -10.68 14.38
N LYS A 10 7.72 -10.90 15.05
CA LYS A 10 8.85 -9.97 15.02
C LYS A 10 9.50 -9.91 13.63
N THR A 11 9.60 -11.03 12.93
CA THR A 11 10.11 -11.09 11.55
C THR A 11 9.16 -10.39 10.59
N GLU A 12 7.84 -10.57 10.73
CA GLU A 12 6.84 -9.89 9.89
C GLU A 12 6.93 -8.36 10.00
N ARG A 13 7.18 -7.83 11.20
CA ARG A 13 7.38 -6.38 11.41
C ARG A 13 8.61 -5.84 10.67
N LYS A 14 9.59 -6.68 10.38
CA LYS A 14 10.80 -6.32 9.63
C LYS A 14 10.63 -6.41 8.11
N TYR A 15 9.50 -6.92 7.63
CA TYR A 15 9.24 -7.08 6.20
C TYR A 15 9.21 -5.74 5.45
N ILE A 16 8.57 -4.71 6.02
CA ILE A 16 8.51 -3.37 5.40
C ILE A 16 9.91 -2.77 5.27
N SER A 17 10.71 -2.81 6.33
CA SER A 17 12.10 -2.33 6.29
C SER A 17 12.94 -3.10 5.27
N PHE A 18 12.72 -4.41 5.13
CA PHE A 18 13.38 -5.20 4.10
C PHE A 18 13.01 -4.73 2.69
N LEU A 19 11.71 -4.52 2.40
CA LEU A 19 11.29 -4.01 1.09
C LEU A 19 11.86 -2.62 0.79
N GLN A 20 12.03 -1.76 1.81
CA GLN A 20 12.69 -0.47 1.65
C GLN A 20 14.16 -0.62 1.24
N LEU A 21 14.92 -1.51 1.90
CA LEU A 21 16.31 -1.82 1.53
C LEU A 21 16.42 -2.31 0.08
N VAL A 22 15.46 -3.12 -0.37
CA VAL A 22 15.40 -3.60 -1.76
C VAL A 22 15.31 -2.44 -2.75
N VAL A 23 14.47 -1.43 -2.48
CA VAL A 23 14.30 -0.25 -3.34
C VAL A 23 15.53 0.66 -3.31
N GLU A 24 16.17 0.75 -2.16
CA GLU A 24 17.44 1.47 -1.97
C GLU A 24 18.64 0.72 -2.56
N GLN A 25 18.47 -0.52 -3.05
CA GLN A 25 19.52 -1.41 -3.54
C GLN A 25 20.62 -1.70 -2.50
N LYS A 26 20.26 -1.71 -1.22
CA LYS A 26 21.17 -2.07 -0.13
C LYS A 26 21.24 -3.60 0.02
N PRO A 27 22.43 -4.18 0.27
CA PRO A 27 22.56 -5.61 0.48
C PRO A 27 21.79 -6.05 1.73
N PHE A 28 21.34 -7.30 1.74
CA PHE A 28 20.74 -7.89 2.93
C PHE A 28 21.82 -8.12 3.98
N GLU A 29 21.66 -7.50 5.15
CA GLU A 29 22.52 -7.70 6.32
C GLU A 29 21.90 -8.71 7.28
N LYS A 30 22.74 -9.34 8.12
CA LYS A 30 22.31 -10.27 9.18
C LYS A 30 21.20 -9.63 10.01
N LEU A 31 20.00 -10.21 9.95
CA LEU A 31 18.83 -9.64 10.61
C LEU A 31 18.58 -10.35 11.94
N THR A 32 18.84 -9.65 13.04
CA THR A 32 18.66 -10.19 14.39
C THR A 32 17.27 -9.91 14.94
N ILE A 33 16.59 -10.95 15.42
CA ILE A 33 15.36 -10.91 16.18
C ILE A 33 15.69 -10.97 17.67
N ARG A 34 15.36 -9.91 18.40
CA ARG A 34 15.54 -9.88 19.86
C ARG A 34 14.59 -10.88 20.52
N GLY A 35 15.16 -11.92 21.13
CA GLY A 35 14.44 -12.87 21.98
C GLY A 35 14.25 -12.35 23.40
N ASP A 36 13.12 -12.71 24.03
CA ASP A 36 13.05 -12.67 25.48
C ASP A 36 13.88 -13.85 26.02
N LYS A 37 14.86 -13.52 26.86
CA LYS A 37 15.78 -14.47 27.50
C LYS A 37 15.19 -15.05 28.79
N SER A 38 13.97 -14.65 29.17
CA SER A 38 13.24 -15.26 30.28
C SER A 38 12.89 -16.71 29.94
N TYR A 39 13.08 -17.63 30.88
CA TYR A 39 12.75 -19.05 30.72
C TYR A 39 12.02 -19.56 31.97
N THR A 40 11.25 -20.62 31.80
CA THR A 40 10.52 -21.27 32.88
C THR A 40 11.51 -21.90 33.86
N LYS A 41 11.53 -21.40 35.11
CA LYS A 41 12.51 -21.80 36.13
C LYS A 41 12.06 -22.99 36.98
N SER A 42 10.80 -23.39 36.84
CA SER A 42 10.10 -24.36 37.70
C SER A 42 10.30 -25.81 37.29
N SER A 43 10.64 -26.10 36.02
CA SER A 43 10.76 -27.47 35.52
C SER A 43 11.76 -27.59 34.36
N LEU A 44 12.69 -28.54 34.47
CA LEU A 44 13.62 -28.89 33.38
C LEU A 44 12.86 -29.42 32.15
N ILE A 45 11.81 -30.20 32.35
CA ILE A 45 11.02 -30.80 31.26
C ILE A 45 10.32 -29.71 30.44
N GLU A 46 9.78 -28.69 31.11
CA GLU A 46 9.13 -27.56 30.42
C GLU A 46 10.16 -26.71 29.67
N PHE A 47 11.31 -26.45 30.30
CA PHE A 47 12.42 -25.76 29.65
C PHE A 47 12.91 -26.50 28.38
N GLU A 48 13.14 -27.81 28.45
CA GLU A 48 13.54 -28.61 27.30
C GLU A 48 12.48 -28.58 26.19
N LYS A 49 11.18 -28.67 26.54
CA LYS A 49 10.09 -28.55 25.56
C LYS A 49 10.10 -27.20 24.86
N GLU A 50 10.25 -26.10 25.60
CA GLU A 50 10.34 -24.75 25.03
C GLU A 50 11.52 -24.64 24.05
N ILE A 51 12.69 -25.19 24.40
CA ILE A 51 13.89 -25.17 23.54
C ILE A 51 13.68 -26.01 22.28
N GLN A 52 13.10 -27.21 22.41
CA GLN A 52 12.81 -28.06 21.25
C GLN A 52 11.80 -27.42 20.30
N GLN A 53 10.82 -26.66 20.81
CA GLN A 53 9.87 -25.94 19.97
C GLN A 53 10.56 -24.94 19.04
N ILE A 54 11.50 -24.13 19.54
CA ILE A 54 12.25 -23.19 18.70
C ILE A 54 13.25 -23.92 17.78
N ILE A 55 13.97 -24.93 18.25
CA ILE A 55 14.94 -25.67 17.43
C ILE A 55 14.23 -26.38 16.26
N SER A 56 13.06 -26.99 16.50
CA SER A 56 12.28 -27.69 15.47
C SER A 56 11.88 -26.81 14.28
N GLN A 57 11.80 -25.49 14.49
CA GLN A 57 11.43 -24.51 13.47
C GLN A 57 12.64 -23.73 12.92
N SER A 58 13.84 -24.03 13.38
CA SER A 58 15.09 -23.38 12.96
C SER A 58 15.60 -23.90 11.61
N LYS A 59 16.56 -23.16 11.05
CA LYS A 59 17.26 -23.49 9.81
C LYS A 59 17.94 -24.86 9.86
N GLU A 60 18.49 -25.26 11.00
CA GLU A 60 19.17 -26.57 11.13
C GLU A 60 18.23 -27.74 10.92
N LYS A 61 16.95 -27.60 11.31
CA LYS A 61 15.94 -28.67 11.17
C LYS A 61 15.14 -28.57 9.88
N LYS A 62 14.81 -27.35 9.42
CA LYS A 62 13.99 -27.12 8.23
C LYS A 62 14.78 -26.90 6.94
N GLY A 63 16.08 -26.67 7.04
CA GLY A 63 16.95 -26.30 5.92
C GLY A 63 16.80 -24.84 5.46
N PHE A 64 15.96 -24.04 6.12
CA PHE A 64 15.79 -22.61 5.86
C PHE A 64 15.23 -21.87 7.08
N GLY A 65 15.43 -20.56 7.12
CA GLY A 65 14.85 -19.68 8.15
C GLY A 65 15.89 -19.19 9.15
N TYR A 66 15.50 -19.06 10.42
CA TYR A 66 16.37 -18.46 11.42
C TYR A 66 17.40 -19.44 11.98
N THR A 67 18.57 -18.91 12.29
CA THR A 67 19.64 -19.58 13.03
C THR A 67 19.58 -19.15 14.50
N LEU A 68 19.93 -20.08 15.40
CA LEU A 68 19.98 -19.86 16.85
C LEU A 68 21.45 -19.86 17.29
N GLU A 69 21.88 -18.82 18.01
CA GLU A 69 23.13 -18.85 18.76
C GLU A 69 22.83 -19.15 20.22
N PHE A 70 23.49 -20.17 20.78
CA PHE A 70 23.36 -20.56 22.18
C PHE A 70 24.57 -20.12 22.99
N GLN A 71 24.33 -19.86 24.28
CA GLN A 71 25.37 -19.64 25.26
C GLN A 71 25.13 -20.56 26.46
N THR A 72 26.17 -21.29 26.86
CA THR A 72 26.16 -22.08 28.08
C THR A 72 26.20 -21.15 29.30
N VAL A 73 25.18 -21.24 30.16
CA VAL A 73 25.07 -20.40 31.35
C VAL A 73 24.74 -21.25 32.57
N LYS A 74 25.37 -20.95 33.70
CA LYS A 74 24.97 -21.52 34.99
C LYS A 74 23.73 -20.82 35.49
N THR A 75 22.58 -21.48 35.38
CA THR A 75 21.29 -20.98 35.87
C THR A 75 21.16 -21.18 37.38
N LYS A 76 20.37 -20.32 38.04
CA LYS A 76 20.15 -20.40 39.49
C LYS A 76 19.31 -21.62 39.90
N SER A 77 18.42 -22.09 39.03
CA SER A 77 17.42 -23.13 39.35
C SER A 77 17.58 -24.43 38.58
N LEU A 78 18.18 -24.42 37.38
CA LEU A 78 18.25 -25.57 36.47
C LEU A 78 19.69 -26.06 36.22
N GLY A 79 20.68 -25.55 36.97
CA GLY A 79 22.09 -25.89 36.76
C GLY A 79 22.66 -25.29 35.47
N ILE A 80 23.64 -25.95 34.85
CA ILE A 80 24.28 -25.50 33.60
C ILE A 80 23.34 -25.82 32.44
N GLN A 81 22.94 -24.80 31.68
CA GLN A 81 22.02 -24.92 30.56
C GLN A 81 22.48 -24.07 29.38
N ASP A 82 22.19 -24.51 28.15
CA ASP A 82 22.41 -23.74 26.94
C ASP A 82 21.18 -22.87 26.65
N LEU A 83 21.36 -21.54 26.69
CA LEU A 83 20.29 -20.58 26.47
C LEU A 83 20.43 -19.93 25.09
N PRO A 84 19.33 -19.75 24.33
CA PRO A 84 19.35 -19.02 23.07
C PRO A 84 19.59 -17.54 23.34
N VAL A 85 20.73 -17.02 22.90
CA VAL A 85 21.14 -15.62 23.14
C VAL A 85 20.88 -14.71 21.94
N SER A 86 20.83 -15.27 20.74
CA SER A 86 20.55 -14.55 19.50
C SER A 86 19.77 -15.43 18.53
N ILE A 87 18.82 -14.82 17.82
CA ILE A 87 18.01 -15.44 16.77
C ILE A 87 18.18 -14.54 15.56
N TYR A 88 18.62 -15.06 14.43
CA TYR A 88 18.90 -14.21 13.28
C TYR A 88 18.69 -14.92 11.95
N PHE A 89 18.61 -14.13 10.88
CA PHE A 89 18.61 -14.61 9.51
C PHE A 89 19.93 -14.22 8.84
N ASP A 90 20.68 -15.22 8.36
CA ASP A 90 21.94 -15.01 7.65
C ASP A 90 21.76 -14.48 6.23
N THR A 91 20.68 -14.91 5.57
CA THR A 91 20.45 -14.63 4.16
C THR A 91 19.05 -14.09 3.92
N GLU A 92 18.91 -13.30 2.86
CA GLU A 92 17.61 -12.84 2.37
C GLU A 92 16.68 -14.03 2.09
N ARG A 93 17.22 -15.08 1.45
CA ARG A 93 16.45 -16.28 1.10
C ARG A 93 15.81 -16.92 2.33
N ASP A 94 16.58 -17.04 3.41
CA ASP A 94 16.07 -17.59 4.67
C ASP A 94 14.96 -16.73 5.26
N PHE A 95 15.15 -15.41 5.27
CA PHE A 95 14.17 -14.44 5.77
C PHE A 95 12.86 -14.48 4.99
N VAL A 96 12.94 -14.37 3.66
CA VAL A 96 11.76 -14.30 2.79
C VAL A 96 11.01 -15.63 2.77
N ARG A 97 11.74 -16.76 2.71
CA ARG A 97 11.16 -18.11 2.74
C ARG A 97 10.51 -18.43 4.08
N PHE A 98 11.08 -17.98 5.18
CA PHE A 98 10.45 -18.11 6.50
C PHE A 98 9.13 -17.35 6.60
N LEU A 99 9.02 -16.20 5.94
CA LEU A 99 7.77 -15.45 5.83
C LEU A 99 6.78 -16.04 4.79
N GLY A 100 7.25 -16.91 3.89
CA GLY A 100 6.46 -17.45 2.79
C GLY A 100 6.11 -16.40 1.74
N LYS A 101 7.00 -15.43 1.50
CA LYS A 101 6.77 -14.26 0.64
C LYS A 101 7.68 -14.20 -0.59
N GLU A 102 8.22 -15.32 -1.04
CA GLU A 102 9.18 -15.36 -2.15
C GLU A 102 8.61 -14.75 -3.43
N LYS A 103 7.39 -15.17 -3.80
CA LYS A 103 6.70 -14.67 -5.00
C LYS A 103 6.35 -13.18 -4.89
N ASP A 104 5.97 -12.73 -3.69
CA ASP A 104 5.66 -11.32 -3.43
C ASP A 104 6.90 -10.46 -3.63
N VAL A 105 8.05 -10.88 -3.12
CA VAL A 105 9.32 -10.14 -3.23
C VAL A 105 9.83 -10.13 -4.66
N GLU A 106 9.73 -11.26 -5.38
CA GLU A 106 10.08 -11.33 -6.81
C GLU A 106 9.22 -10.40 -7.66
N SER A 107 7.89 -10.44 -7.46
CA SER A 107 6.95 -9.55 -8.13
C SER A 107 7.19 -8.09 -7.77
N PHE A 108 7.47 -7.81 -6.50
CA PHE A 108 7.81 -6.47 -6.02
C PHE A 108 9.05 -5.92 -6.72
N ARG A 109 10.15 -6.68 -6.81
CA ARG A 109 11.37 -6.26 -7.52
C ARG A 109 11.06 -5.88 -8.98
N THR A 110 10.31 -6.73 -9.66
CA THR A 110 9.90 -6.50 -11.05
C THR A 110 9.05 -5.23 -11.20
N CYS A 111 8.12 -4.99 -10.27
CA CYS A 111 7.30 -3.78 -10.24
C CYS A 111 8.15 -2.54 -9.97
N VAL A 112 9.05 -2.59 -8.97
CA VAL A 112 9.96 -1.48 -8.62
C VAL A 112 10.81 -1.09 -9.83
N ASP A 113 11.43 -2.06 -10.50
CA ASP A 113 12.26 -1.81 -11.68
C ASP A 113 11.44 -1.17 -12.81
N THR A 114 10.22 -1.67 -13.04
CA THR A 114 9.32 -1.12 -14.07
C THR A 114 8.89 0.32 -13.75
N ILE A 115 8.53 0.59 -12.48
CA ILE A 115 8.09 1.92 -12.03
C ILE A 115 9.25 2.91 -12.13
N ILE A 116 10.42 2.59 -11.57
CA ILE A 116 11.59 3.48 -11.56
C ILE A 116 12.10 3.74 -12.98
N LYS A 117 12.09 2.73 -13.86
CA LYS A 117 12.47 2.90 -15.28
C LYS A 117 11.51 3.86 -16.02
N THR A 118 10.23 3.83 -15.68
CA THR A 118 9.21 4.68 -16.32
C THR A 118 9.16 6.08 -15.71
N PHE A 119 9.24 6.18 -14.39
CA PHE A 119 9.14 7.41 -13.60
C PHE A 119 10.12 7.37 -12.43
N PRO A 120 11.39 7.80 -12.64
CA PRO A 120 12.40 7.86 -11.58
C PRO A 120 11.97 8.70 -10.38
N GLU A 121 11.11 9.70 -10.59
CA GLU A 121 10.59 10.61 -9.56
C GLU A 121 9.78 9.89 -8.47
N LEU A 122 9.28 8.68 -8.74
CA LEU A 122 8.47 7.91 -7.81
C LEU A 122 9.28 7.08 -6.80
N LYS A 123 10.61 7.06 -6.89
CA LYS A 123 11.46 6.23 -6.01
C LYS A 123 11.16 6.44 -4.52
N GLU A 124 11.09 7.69 -4.07
CA GLU A 124 10.79 8.03 -2.68
C GLU A 124 9.40 7.59 -2.24
N TRP A 125 8.41 7.63 -3.13
CA TRP A 125 7.06 7.15 -2.83
C TRP A 125 7.04 5.64 -2.62
N ILE A 126 7.80 4.89 -3.43
CA ILE A 126 7.90 3.43 -3.31
C ILE A 126 8.55 3.03 -1.98
N ILE A 127 9.60 3.76 -1.54
CA ILE A 127 10.24 3.56 -0.23
C ILE A 127 9.23 3.81 0.91
N LYS A 128 8.39 4.83 0.79
CA LYS A 128 7.36 5.14 1.80
C LYS A 128 6.18 4.17 1.78
N ASN A 129 5.86 3.59 0.62
CA ASN A 129 4.64 2.79 0.40
C ASN A 129 4.91 1.40 -0.23
N PRO A 130 5.87 0.60 0.25
CA PRO A 130 6.26 -0.64 -0.44
C PRO A 130 5.13 -1.68 -0.47
N LEU A 131 4.27 -1.70 0.57
CA LEU A 131 3.12 -2.60 0.59
C LEU A 131 2.08 -2.28 -0.49
N ARG A 132 1.89 -1.00 -0.85
CA ARG A 132 0.96 -0.65 -1.94
C ARG A 132 1.46 -1.21 -3.28
N VAL A 133 2.77 -1.24 -3.48
CA VAL A 133 3.39 -1.86 -4.67
C VAL A 133 3.14 -3.37 -4.71
N VAL A 134 3.31 -4.06 -3.58
CA VAL A 134 3.01 -5.50 -3.49
C VAL A 134 1.54 -5.79 -3.77
N THR A 135 0.62 -5.03 -3.16
CA THR A 135 -0.83 -5.25 -3.32
C THR A 135 -1.30 -5.01 -4.76
N SER A 136 -0.73 -4.02 -5.45
CA SER A 136 -1.09 -3.68 -6.84
C SER A 136 -0.22 -4.35 -7.90
N HIS A 137 0.52 -5.42 -7.58
CA HIS A 137 1.51 -6.05 -8.49
C HIS A 137 0.96 -6.30 -9.92
N SER A 138 -0.26 -6.81 -10.05
CA SER A 138 -0.89 -7.15 -11.33
C SER A 138 -1.48 -5.95 -12.09
N GLN A 139 -1.49 -4.76 -11.48
CA GLN A 139 -2.15 -3.56 -11.98
C GLN A 139 -1.15 -2.52 -12.49
N TRP A 140 0.16 -2.68 -12.24
CA TRP A 140 1.15 -1.64 -12.51
C TRP A 140 1.22 -1.20 -13.98
N ASP A 141 1.08 -2.10 -14.95
CA ASP A 141 1.01 -1.73 -16.38
C ASP A 141 -0.11 -0.70 -16.64
N GLY A 142 -1.32 -0.96 -16.13
CA GLY A 142 -2.46 -0.05 -16.27
C GLY A 142 -2.26 1.26 -15.50
N ILE A 143 -1.72 1.21 -14.28
CA ILE A 143 -1.44 2.40 -13.46
C ILE A 143 -0.43 3.31 -14.17
N LEU A 144 0.65 2.74 -14.70
CA LEU A 144 1.70 3.49 -15.39
C LEU A 144 1.20 4.10 -16.70
N LYS A 145 0.34 3.40 -17.47
CA LYS A 145 -0.33 3.97 -18.66
C LYS A 145 -1.17 5.20 -18.34
N VAL A 146 -1.93 5.15 -17.25
CA VAL A 146 -2.72 6.31 -16.78
C VAL A 146 -1.77 7.44 -16.41
N CYS A 147 -0.74 7.17 -15.60
CA CYS A 147 0.24 8.19 -15.20
C CYS A 147 0.94 8.82 -16.42
N GLN A 148 1.29 8.02 -17.42
CA GLN A 148 1.94 8.50 -18.65
C GLN A 148 1.03 9.43 -19.45
N TYR A 149 -0.25 9.08 -19.60
CA TYR A 149 -1.22 9.95 -20.26
C TYR A 149 -1.34 11.31 -19.58
N PHE A 150 -1.48 11.32 -18.25
CA PHE A 150 -1.60 12.54 -17.46
C PHE A 150 -0.32 13.39 -17.49
N LYS A 151 0.87 12.76 -17.50
CA LYS A 151 2.13 13.49 -17.69
C LYS A 151 2.20 14.23 -19.03
N GLN A 152 1.62 13.66 -20.08
CA GLN A 152 1.54 14.28 -21.41
C GLN A 152 0.39 15.28 -21.53
N ASN A 153 -0.70 15.08 -20.79
CA ASN A 153 -1.90 15.90 -20.82
C ASN A 153 -2.31 16.28 -19.38
N PRO A 154 -1.61 17.22 -18.72
CA PRO A 154 -1.83 17.51 -17.29
C PRO A 154 -3.21 18.10 -16.96
N LYS A 155 -3.90 18.66 -17.97
CA LYS A 155 -5.22 19.28 -17.84
C LYS A 155 -6.17 18.79 -18.93
N PRO A 156 -6.62 17.52 -18.86
CA PRO A 156 -7.36 16.90 -19.96
C PRO A 156 -8.75 17.52 -20.19
N ASN A 157 -9.45 17.98 -19.14
CA ASN A 157 -10.82 18.49 -19.21
C ASN A 157 -11.81 17.52 -19.90
N LEU A 158 -11.63 16.22 -19.61
CA LEU A 158 -12.43 15.11 -20.12
C LEU A 158 -13.02 14.32 -18.95
N TYR A 159 -14.12 13.61 -19.17
CA TYR A 159 -14.56 12.58 -18.23
C TYR A 159 -13.59 11.40 -18.26
N ILE A 160 -13.47 10.65 -17.16
CA ILE A 160 -12.58 9.48 -17.10
C ILE A 160 -12.85 8.47 -18.24
N ARG A 161 -14.12 8.32 -18.64
CA ARG A 161 -14.54 7.44 -19.75
C ARG A 161 -14.17 7.95 -21.15
N GLU A 162 -13.81 9.21 -21.28
CA GLU A 162 -13.43 9.85 -22.54
C GLU A 162 -11.91 9.87 -22.73
N LEU A 163 -11.14 9.48 -21.71
CA LEU A 163 -9.68 9.47 -21.80
C LEU A 163 -9.23 8.54 -22.93
N PRO A 164 -8.38 9.00 -23.87
CA PRO A 164 -7.89 8.22 -25.00
C PRO A 164 -6.76 7.28 -24.56
N ILE A 165 -7.06 6.40 -23.61
CA ILE A 165 -6.14 5.41 -23.06
C ILE A 165 -6.76 4.02 -23.14
N THR A 166 -5.95 2.98 -23.27
CA THR A 166 -6.41 1.59 -23.39
C THR A 166 -6.93 0.99 -22.08
N VAL A 167 -7.08 1.81 -21.03
CA VAL A 167 -7.44 1.38 -19.68
C VAL A 167 -8.90 1.78 -19.42
N HIS A 168 -9.74 0.81 -19.08
CA HIS A 168 -11.16 1.07 -18.84
C HIS A 168 -11.41 1.93 -17.58
N THR A 169 -12.45 2.76 -17.63
CA THR A 169 -12.89 3.61 -16.51
C THR A 169 -12.91 2.91 -15.15
N LYS A 170 -13.49 1.70 -15.06
CA LYS A 170 -13.56 0.93 -13.80
C LYS A 170 -12.18 0.62 -13.19
N PHE A 171 -11.15 0.52 -14.01
CA PHE A 171 -9.78 0.34 -13.53
C PHE A 171 -9.27 1.60 -12.84
N ILE A 172 -9.46 2.77 -13.45
CA ILE A 172 -9.07 4.05 -12.82
C ILE A 172 -9.82 4.20 -11.51
N GLU A 173 -11.14 4.01 -11.51
CA GLU A 173 -11.98 4.11 -10.30
C GLU A 173 -11.46 3.25 -9.15
N ARG A 174 -11.16 1.97 -9.42
CA ARG A 174 -10.67 1.03 -8.39
C ARG A 174 -9.28 1.37 -7.88
N ASN A 175 -8.45 2.02 -8.70
CA ASN A 175 -7.06 2.34 -8.40
C ASN A 175 -6.82 3.83 -8.09
N LYS A 176 -7.89 4.64 -7.95
CA LYS A 176 -7.83 6.09 -7.72
C LYS A 176 -6.87 6.47 -6.61
N GLY A 177 -6.87 5.72 -5.50
CA GLY A 177 -6.00 6.00 -4.36
C GLY A 177 -4.51 5.92 -4.70
N VAL A 178 -4.08 4.87 -5.40
CA VAL A 178 -2.68 4.75 -5.82
C VAL A 178 -2.37 5.75 -6.92
N ILE A 179 -3.21 5.84 -7.95
CA ILE A 179 -3.02 6.76 -9.08
C ILE A 179 -2.91 8.21 -8.59
N LYS A 180 -3.77 8.62 -7.63
CA LYS A 180 -3.73 9.96 -7.03
C LYS A 180 -2.37 10.26 -6.43
N ASP A 181 -1.87 9.40 -5.55
CA ASP A 181 -0.58 9.61 -4.89
C ASP A 181 0.57 9.76 -5.90
N LEU A 182 0.55 8.97 -6.97
CA LEU A 182 1.59 9.03 -8.01
C LEU A 182 1.48 10.32 -8.81
N LEU A 183 0.27 10.66 -9.25
CA LEU A 183 0.03 11.89 -10.01
C LEU A 183 0.31 13.15 -9.18
N ASP A 184 0.11 13.11 -7.86
CA ASP A 184 0.47 14.22 -6.97
C ASP A 184 1.96 14.56 -7.01
N ILE A 185 2.80 13.55 -7.22
CA ILE A 185 4.25 13.72 -7.39
C ILE A 185 4.56 14.13 -8.83
N LEU A 186 4.00 13.43 -9.81
CA LEU A 186 4.31 13.62 -11.23
C LEU A 186 3.79 14.93 -11.82
N LEU A 187 2.69 15.47 -11.28
CA LEU A 187 1.99 16.66 -11.77
C LEU A 187 1.95 17.80 -10.74
N SER A 188 2.88 17.83 -9.79
CA SER A 188 2.88 18.78 -8.66
C SER A 188 2.65 20.26 -9.03
N GLU A 189 3.06 20.69 -10.23
CA GLU A 189 2.88 22.05 -10.77
C GLU A 189 1.54 22.27 -11.52
N HIS A 190 0.84 21.19 -11.87
CA HIS A 190 -0.37 21.24 -12.68
C HIS A 190 -1.64 20.86 -11.90
N ILE A 191 -1.52 20.26 -10.73
CA ILE A 191 -2.66 19.86 -9.90
C ILE A 191 -3.44 21.05 -9.34
N ASN A 192 -4.75 20.88 -9.21
CA ASN A 192 -5.57 21.78 -8.40
C ASN A 192 -5.43 21.42 -6.91
N LYS A 193 -4.69 22.24 -6.15
CA LYS A 193 -4.39 22.01 -4.73
C LYS A 193 -5.58 22.26 -3.81
N ASP A 194 -6.59 22.99 -4.27
CA ASP A 194 -7.76 23.38 -3.47
C ASP A 194 -8.80 22.25 -3.37
N SER A 195 -8.66 21.20 -4.18
CA SER A 195 -9.56 20.05 -4.15
C SER A 195 -8.85 18.73 -3.87
N ASN A 196 -9.51 17.90 -3.05
CA ASN A 196 -9.11 16.53 -2.78
C ASN A 196 -9.82 15.50 -3.65
N GLU A 197 -10.91 15.89 -4.33
CA GLU A 197 -11.64 15.05 -5.28
C GLU A 197 -10.74 14.77 -6.48
N PHE A 198 -10.62 13.49 -6.84
CA PHE A 198 -9.69 13.03 -7.89
C PHE A 198 -9.88 13.81 -9.19
N GLU A 199 -11.14 13.97 -9.61
CA GLU A 199 -11.50 14.61 -10.86
C GLU A 199 -11.11 16.09 -10.87
N LYS A 200 -11.55 16.86 -9.86
CA LYS A 200 -11.22 18.28 -9.73
C LYS A 200 -9.71 18.50 -9.61
N ARG A 201 -9.02 17.64 -8.86
CA ARG A 201 -7.58 17.71 -8.60
C ARG A 201 -6.75 17.56 -9.87
N PHE A 202 -7.14 16.66 -10.76
CA PHE A 202 -6.45 16.37 -12.02
C PHE A 202 -7.17 16.93 -13.26
N HIS A 203 -8.00 17.97 -13.07
CA HIS A 203 -8.70 18.69 -14.15
C HIS A 203 -9.51 17.78 -15.08
N LEU A 204 -10.17 16.77 -14.51
CA LEU A 204 -11.15 15.94 -15.19
C LEU A 204 -12.55 16.54 -15.01
N LYS A 205 -13.41 16.27 -15.97
CA LYS A 205 -14.85 16.48 -15.80
C LYS A 205 -15.41 15.42 -14.87
N PHE A 206 -16.35 15.83 -14.03
CA PHE A 206 -17.13 14.96 -13.17
C PHE A 206 -18.60 15.26 -13.39
N SER A 207 -19.43 14.25 -13.16
CA SER A 207 -20.88 14.45 -13.19
C SER A 207 -21.28 15.16 -11.91
N GLU A 208 -21.55 16.45 -12.03
CA GLU A 208 -22.07 17.25 -10.93
C GLU A 208 -23.41 16.66 -10.43
N PRO A 209 -23.67 16.70 -9.11
CA PRO A 209 -24.99 16.37 -8.60
C PRO A 209 -26.06 17.20 -9.31
N LEU A 210 -27.20 16.58 -9.58
CA LEU A 210 -28.34 17.28 -10.15
C LEU A 210 -29.25 17.75 -9.01
N ILE A 211 -29.61 19.02 -9.01
CA ILE A 211 -30.67 19.57 -8.17
C ILE A 211 -31.98 19.39 -8.92
N ARG A 212 -32.85 18.52 -8.40
CA ARG A 212 -34.23 18.39 -8.86
C ARG A 212 -35.11 19.38 -8.11
N PHE A 213 -35.85 20.19 -8.83
CA PHE A 213 -36.77 21.17 -8.25
C PHE A 213 -38.04 21.28 -9.10
N LYS A 214 -39.11 21.73 -8.46
CA LYS A 214 -40.41 21.96 -9.09
C LYS A 214 -40.73 23.44 -9.14
N ILE A 215 -41.28 23.89 -10.26
CA ILE A 215 -41.76 25.25 -10.43
C ILE A 215 -43.27 25.24 -10.21
N LEU A 216 -43.71 25.73 -9.06
CA LEU A 216 -45.12 25.74 -8.70
C LEU A 216 -45.89 26.90 -9.36
N ASP A 217 -45.18 27.96 -9.74
CA ASP A 217 -45.75 29.12 -10.43
C ASP A 217 -45.87 28.83 -11.94
N LYS A 218 -47.11 28.79 -12.43
CA LYS A 218 -47.42 28.49 -13.84
C LYS A 218 -46.91 29.58 -14.79
N GLU A 219 -46.90 30.85 -14.39
CA GLU A 219 -46.42 31.94 -15.24
C GLU A 219 -44.90 31.86 -15.41
N ILE A 220 -44.18 31.58 -14.31
CA ILE A 220 -42.72 31.37 -14.35
C ILE A 220 -42.39 30.15 -15.22
N SER A 221 -43.10 29.04 -15.03
CA SER A 221 -42.89 27.82 -15.82
C SER A 221 -43.08 28.07 -17.32
N GLN A 222 -44.18 28.72 -17.72
CA GLN A 222 -44.47 29.00 -19.14
C GLN A 222 -43.46 29.96 -19.76
N LYS A 223 -43.10 31.05 -19.04
CA LYS A 223 -42.27 32.12 -19.60
C LYS A 223 -40.79 31.79 -19.67
N TYR A 224 -40.25 31.07 -18.69
CA TYR A 224 -38.80 30.84 -18.56
C TYR A 224 -38.39 29.39 -18.85
N PHE A 225 -39.32 28.44 -18.77
CA PHE A 225 -39.04 27.01 -18.90
C PHE A 225 -39.93 26.30 -19.94
N LEU A 226 -40.59 27.06 -20.84
CA LEU A 226 -41.44 26.52 -21.91
C LEU A 226 -42.54 25.57 -21.40
N GLY A 227 -43.04 25.82 -20.18
CA GLY A 227 -44.08 25.01 -19.55
C GLY A 227 -43.60 23.77 -18.80
N LEU A 228 -42.27 23.55 -18.70
CA LEU A 228 -41.72 22.51 -17.82
C LEU A 228 -41.82 22.96 -16.35
N ASP A 229 -42.27 22.07 -15.47
CA ASP A 229 -42.52 22.36 -14.05
C ASP A 229 -41.78 21.40 -13.08
N ASP A 230 -41.07 20.40 -13.59
CA ASP A 230 -40.24 19.45 -12.84
C ASP A 230 -38.94 19.22 -13.61
N LEU A 231 -37.85 19.79 -13.11
CA LEU A 231 -36.55 19.83 -13.79
C LEU A 231 -35.45 19.30 -12.85
N ALA A 232 -34.38 18.78 -13.45
CA ALA A 232 -33.15 18.44 -12.75
C ALA A 232 -31.95 19.01 -13.52
N ILE A 233 -31.19 19.91 -12.90
CA ILE A 233 -30.02 20.57 -13.52
C ILE A 233 -28.79 20.46 -12.61
N PRO A 234 -27.55 20.53 -13.14
CA PRO A 234 -26.33 20.54 -12.34
C PRO A 234 -26.34 21.63 -11.26
N VAL A 235 -25.74 21.34 -10.09
CA VAL A 235 -25.63 22.31 -8.98
C VAL A 235 -25.07 23.65 -9.45
N SER A 236 -23.99 23.64 -10.26
CA SER A 236 -23.39 24.89 -10.75
C SER A 236 -24.36 25.74 -11.58
N GLN A 237 -25.19 25.11 -12.41
CA GLN A 237 -26.21 25.80 -13.20
C GLN A 237 -27.32 26.35 -12.30
N PHE A 238 -27.73 25.58 -11.29
CA PHE A 238 -28.73 26.01 -10.31
C PHE A 238 -28.26 27.21 -9.47
N GLU A 239 -27.00 27.26 -9.05
CA GLU A 239 -26.44 28.41 -8.31
C GLU A 239 -26.46 29.69 -9.14
N THR A 240 -26.31 29.59 -10.46
CA THR A 240 -26.37 30.73 -11.38
C THR A 240 -27.79 31.04 -11.88
N LEU A 241 -28.78 30.25 -11.49
CA LEU A 241 -30.16 30.39 -11.96
C LEU A 241 -30.79 31.65 -11.36
N ASN A 242 -30.93 32.68 -12.19
CA ASN A 242 -31.55 33.94 -11.79
C ASN A 242 -32.99 34.01 -12.30
N LEU A 243 -33.94 33.73 -11.42
CA LEU A 243 -35.37 33.82 -11.69
C LEU A 243 -35.96 35.05 -10.99
N PRO A 244 -36.97 35.72 -11.58
CA PRO A 244 -37.65 36.86 -10.97
C PRO A 244 -38.60 36.41 -9.85
N ILE A 245 -38.05 35.78 -8.82
CA ILE A 245 -38.77 35.30 -7.64
C ILE A 245 -38.62 36.38 -6.56
N LYS A 246 -39.73 36.73 -5.89
CA LYS A 246 -39.73 37.66 -4.74
C LYS A 246 -39.50 36.92 -3.43
#